data_AF-A0A8T0GWS6-F1
#
_entry.id   AF-A0A8T0GWS6-F1
#
_cell.length_a   1.000
_cell.length_b   1.000
_cell.length_c   1.000
_cell.angle_alpha   90.00
_cell.angle_beta   90.00
_cell.angle_gamma   90.00
#
_symmetry.space_group_name_H-M   'P 1'
#
loop_
_entity.id
_entity.type
_entity.pdbx_description
1 polymer ?
#
loop_
_entity_poly.entity_id
_entity_poly.type
_entity_poly.pdbx_seq_one_letter_code
_entity_poly.pdbx_strand_id
1 'polypeptide(L)'
;MPRPDGECVNHRCAYCRGNSLEKSGSVVFECSLDSVPARKYNDDSENHHMEQGAWGNFSRGAAIALQKKGYKLSQGIVGFLQGSPGFEGCGVSSSAAVGVAFLLALEHANGLKVSASENIELDRLIENEYLGLRNGILDQSAILLSKRHCLTAIHCKSREHEMIKPPWYEQNEGGYKILLAFSGLQHALSSKPGYNLRVTECQEAAAILLRAAGRGSNEPRLCNVTSDEYEAHKGLLEGDLAKRAEHFFSENARVFAGIGAWSRGDLPEFGRLMSQSGLSSIYNYECGCEPLVQLRDILARAPGVYGARFCGAGFRGCCVALVAADRAGEAEEYVRIKYLEAQPALASQLNPATYVCDSADHAHVIF
;
A
#
# COMPACT_ATOMS: atom_id res chain seq x y z
N MET A 1 1.41 -23.33 -8.89
CA MET A 1 -0.01 -23.08 -8.55
C MET A 1 -0.10 -21.74 -7.83
N PRO A 2 -0.64 -20.68 -8.46
CA PRO A 2 -0.57 -19.32 -7.93
C PRO A 2 -1.68 -19.08 -6.89
N ARG A 3 -1.32 -18.46 -5.77
CA ARG A 3 -2.17 -18.31 -4.57
C ARG A 3 -2.43 -16.81 -4.27
N PRO A 4 -3.67 -16.37 -3.97
CA PRO A 4 -4.05 -14.95 -4.06
C PRO A 4 -4.21 -14.17 -2.76
N ASP A 5 -3.70 -12.94 -2.66
CA ASP A 5 -3.69 -12.13 -1.42
C ASP A 5 -4.70 -10.92 -1.34
N GLY A 6 -4.52 -9.89 -0.49
CA GLY A 6 -5.44 -8.74 -0.32
C GLY A 6 -4.74 -7.40 0.08
N GLU A 7 -5.33 -6.22 -0.06
CA GLU A 7 -4.95 -5.01 0.72
C GLU A 7 -5.08 -5.29 2.21
N CYS A 8 -6.24 -5.72 2.69
CA CYS A 8 -6.85 -7.00 2.38
C CYS A 8 -7.99 -7.05 1.34
N VAL A 9 -8.04 -6.08 0.44
CA VAL A 9 -8.89 -6.00 -0.74
C VAL A 9 -8.12 -6.03 -2.10
N ASN A 10 -6.93 -5.43 -2.21
CA ASN A 10 -5.96 -5.43 -3.35
C ASN A 10 -5.87 -6.72 -4.18
N HIS A 11 -5.58 -7.88 -3.61
CA HIS A 11 -5.50 -9.12 -4.38
C HIS A 11 -6.78 -9.96 -4.33
N ARG A 12 -7.80 -9.38 -3.70
CA ARG A 12 -9.19 -9.78 -3.82
C ARG A 12 -9.90 -8.90 -4.83
N CYS A 13 -9.17 -8.27 -5.77
CA CYS A 13 -9.71 -7.76 -7.02
C CYS A 13 -10.90 -6.80 -6.81
N ALA A 14 -10.75 -5.85 -5.89
CA ALA A 14 -11.73 -4.79 -5.66
C ALA A 14 -11.10 -3.39 -5.78
N TYR A 15 -11.91 -2.34 -5.62
CA TYR A 15 -11.45 -0.96 -5.70
C TYR A 15 -10.63 -0.58 -4.47
N CYS A 16 -9.47 0.01 -4.69
CA CYS A 16 -8.57 0.48 -3.64
C CYS A 16 -8.18 1.95 -3.89
N ARG A 17 -7.74 2.64 -2.83
CA ARG A 17 -7.37 4.06 -2.87
C ARG A 17 -5.93 4.21 -2.38
N GLY A 18 -5.06 4.81 -3.18
CA GLY A 18 -3.68 5.07 -2.82
C GLY A 18 -3.18 6.37 -3.43
N ASN A 19 -2.44 7.15 -2.66
CA ASN A 19 -1.77 8.36 -3.13
C ASN A 19 -0.30 8.31 -2.69
N SER A 20 0.60 8.75 -3.57
CA SER A 20 1.97 9.10 -3.19
C SER A 20 1.96 10.27 -2.20
N LEU A 21 2.96 10.34 -1.32
CA LEU A 21 3.12 11.39 -0.32
C LEU A 21 4.37 12.22 -0.60
N GLU A 22 4.32 13.52 -0.32
CA GLU A 22 5.31 14.52 -0.79
C GLU A 22 6.76 14.29 -0.36
N LYS A 23 7.01 13.47 0.67
CA LYS A 23 8.36 13.07 1.04
C LYS A 23 8.57 11.57 0.87
N SER A 24 8.40 11.10 -0.36
CA SER A 24 9.09 9.91 -0.85
C SER A 24 10.57 10.26 -1.06
N GLY A 25 11.49 9.40 -0.59
CA GLY A 25 12.94 9.64 -0.73
C GLY A 25 13.38 9.93 -2.17
N SER A 26 14.47 10.68 -2.31
CA SER A 26 15.10 10.95 -3.60
C SER A 26 16.17 9.90 -3.90
N VAL A 27 16.16 9.37 -5.12
CA VAL A 27 17.19 8.42 -5.55
C VAL A 27 18.02 9.05 -6.65
N VAL A 28 19.35 9.05 -6.48
CA VAL A 28 20.28 9.64 -7.44
C VAL A 28 21.12 8.52 -8.03
N PHE A 29 20.97 8.30 -9.33
CA PHE A 29 21.77 7.36 -10.10
C PHE A 29 22.56 8.12 -11.18
N GLU A 30 23.84 7.80 -11.29
CA GLU A 30 24.70 8.18 -12.39
C GLU A 30 24.79 7.01 -13.38
N CYS A 31 24.66 7.32 -14.67
CA CYS A 31 24.82 6.32 -15.73
C CYS A 31 26.31 6.06 -15.92
N SER A 32 26.78 4.84 -15.65
CA SER A 32 28.16 4.46 -15.97
C SER A 32 28.21 3.80 -17.35
N LEU A 33 29.06 4.36 -18.21
CA LEU A 33 29.46 3.80 -19.50
C LEU A 33 30.42 2.62 -19.35
N ASP A 34 30.85 2.29 -18.13
CA ASP A 34 31.59 1.06 -17.92
C ASP A 34 30.65 -0.08 -18.28
N SER A 35 30.96 -0.72 -19.40
CA SER A 35 30.46 -2.02 -19.79
C SER A 35 30.80 -3.01 -18.68
N VAL A 36 30.06 -2.98 -17.58
CA VAL A 36 29.87 -4.18 -16.78
C VAL A 36 29.20 -5.11 -17.77
N PRO A 37 29.87 -6.19 -18.23
CA PRO A 37 29.25 -7.09 -19.17
C PRO A 37 27.89 -7.43 -18.55
N ALA A 38 26.82 -7.27 -19.32
CA ALA A 38 25.54 -7.86 -18.97
C ALA A 38 25.89 -9.32 -18.70
N ARG A 39 26.03 -9.69 -17.42
CA ARG A 39 26.21 -11.08 -17.04
C ARG A 39 24.93 -11.69 -17.59
N LYS A 40 25.05 -12.42 -18.69
CA LYS A 40 24.07 -13.44 -19.03
C LYS A 40 24.08 -14.33 -17.81
N TYR A 41 23.11 -14.11 -16.93
CA TYR A 41 22.81 -15.03 -15.87
C TYR A 41 22.23 -16.24 -16.58
N ASN A 42 23.12 -17.15 -16.95
CA ASN A 42 22.72 -18.52 -17.27
C ASN A 42 22.13 -19.08 -15.98
N ASP A 43 20.93 -19.60 -16.09
CA ASP A 43 20.05 -20.05 -15.00
C ASP A 43 20.57 -21.29 -14.24
N ASP A 44 21.86 -21.60 -14.36
CA ASP A 44 22.43 -22.84 -13.84
C ASP A 44 23.74 -22.57 -13.11
N SER A 45 23.71 -22.87 -11.81
CA SER A 45 24.85 -22.92 -10.88
C SER A 45 25.39 -21.58 -10.36
N GLU A 46 24.73 -21.05 -9.34
CA GLU A 46 25.41 -20.66 -8.09
C GLU A 46 24.34 -20.44 -7.01
N ASN A 47 24.36 -21.30 -5.99
CA ASN A 47 23.59 -21.12 -4.76
C ASN A 47 24.07 -19.84 -4.06
N HIS A 48 23.62 -18.68 -4.53
CA HIS A 48 23.75 -17.45 -3.78
C HIS A 48 22.77 -17.55 -2.62
N HIS A 49 23.31 -17.78 -1.43
CA HIS A 49 22.60 -17.53 -0.18
C HIS A 49 22.13 -16.07 -0.22
N MET A 50 20.86 -15.87 -0.58
CA MET A 50 20.20 -14.57 -0.53
C MET A 50 20.17 -14.16 0.94
N GLU A 51 21.07 -13.27 1.36
CA GLU A 51 20.91 -12.60 2.64
C GLU A 51 19.57 -11.85 2.60
N GLN A 52 18.63 -12.30 3.41
CA GLN A 52 17.33 -11.66 3.56
C GLN A 52 17.56 -10.21 4.00
N GLY A 53 17.03 -9.26 3.24
CA GLY A 53 17.07 -7.83 3.58
C GLY A 53 18.19 -7.01 2.92
N ALA A 54 19.04 -7.60 2.07
CA ALA A 54 19.99 -6.80 1.29
C ALA A 54 19.25 -5.98 0.21
N TRP A 55 19.25 -4.64 0.34
CA TRP A 55 18.61 -3.72 -0.61
C TRP A 55 19.07 -3.91 -2.07
N GLY A 56 20.29 -4.43 -2.29
CA GLY A 56 20.80 -4.81 -3.61
C GLY A 56 20.02 -5.94 -4.30
N ASN A 57 19.12 -6.63 -3.60
CA ASN A 57 18.22 -7.61 -4.22
C ASN A 57 17.16 -6.92 -5.10
N PHE A 58 16.72 -5.71 -4.76
CA PHE A 58 15.74 -4.99 -5.60
C PHE A 58 16.33 -4.61 -6.96
N SER A 59 17.60 -4.20 -7.02
CA SER A 59 18.26 -3.86 -8.30
C SER A 59 18.42 -5.08 -9.21
N ARG A 60 18.79 -6.23 -8.63
CA ARG A 60 18.87 -7.52 -9.35
C ARG A 60 17.50 -7.95 -9.86
N GLY A 61 16.48 -7.87 -8.99
CA GLY A 61 15.10 -8.17 -9.36
C GLY A 61 14.61 -7.30 -10.51
N ALA A 62 14.88 -5.99 -10.47
CA ALA A 62 14.49 -5.05 -11.53
C ALA A 62 15.14 -5.41 -12.88
N ALA A 63 16.44 -5.70 -12.89
CA ALA A 63 17.13 -6.10 -14.10
C ALA A 63 16.56 -7.41 -14.69
N ILE A 64 16.32 -8.42 -13.84
CA ILE A 64 15.73 -9.70 -14.25
C ILE A 64 14.31 -9.51 -14.78
N ALA A 65 13.48 -8.69 -14.12
CA ALA A 65 12.11 -8.43 -14.54
C ALA A 65 12.07 -7.79 -15.94
N LEU A 66 12.90 -6.77 -16.17
CA LEU A 66 13.04 -6.12 -17.49
C LEU A 66 13.51 -7.12 -18.57
N GLN A 67 14.53 -7.92 -18.28
CA GLN A 67 15.05 -8.91 -19.22
C GLN A 67 14.02 -10.01 -19.54
N LYS A 68 13.27 -10.50 -18.55
CA LYS A 68 12.17 -11.46 -18.73
C LYS A 68 11.07 -10.93 -19.65
N LYS A 69 10.83 -9.61 -19.66
CA LYS A 69 9.91 -8.94 -20.58
C LYS A 69 10.50 -8.66 -21.97
N GLY A 70 11.75 -9.03 -22.20
CA GLY A 70 12.41 -8.92 -23.50
C GLY A 70 13.19 -7.62 -23.70
N TYR A 71 13.30 -6.76 -22.67
CA TYR A 71 14.14 -5.57 -22.74
C TYR A 71 15.62 -5.93 -22.70
N LYS A 72 16.43 -5.26 -23.53
CA LYS A 72 17.87 -5.44 -23.57
C LYS A 72 18.54 -4.38 -22.70
N LEU A 73 19.30 -4.81 -21.72
CA LEU A 73 20.12 -3.95 -20.89
C LEU A 73 21.56 -4.00 -21.40
N SER A 74 22.08 -2.87 -21.87
CA SER A 74 23.44 -2.66 -22.36
C SER A 74 24.28 -1.74 -21.46
N GLN A 75 23.65 -1.03 -20.54
CA GLN A 75 24.27 -0.08 -19.61
C GLN A 75 23.88 -0.43 -18.18
N GLY A 76 24.86 -0.35 -17.28
CA GLY A 76 24.64 -0.44 -15.84
C GLY A 76 24.26 0.90 -15.23
N ILE A 77 24.00 0.90 -13.93
CA ILE A 77 23.77 2.12 -13.13
C ILE A 77 24.70 2.10 -11.92
N VAL A 78 25.24 3.26 -11.54
CA VAL A 78 26.01 3.46 -10.32
C VAL A 78 25.38 4.62 -9.58
N GLY A 79 25.04 4.45 -8.31
CA GLY A 79 24.38 5.52 -7.57
C GLY A 79 24.14 5.17 -6.12
N PHE A 80 23.47 6.08 -5.42
CA PHE A 80 23.10 5.89 -4.03
C PHE A 80 21.58 5.99 -3.87
N LEU A 81 21.06 5.10 -3.03
CA LEU A 81 19.66 5.08 -2.64
C LEU A 81 19.50 5.84 -1.33
N GLN A 82 18.70 6.91 -1.33
CA GLN A 82 18.41 7.68 -0.13
C GLN A 82 16.90 7.71 0.13
N GLY A 83 16.48 7.05 1.21
CA GLY A 83 15.14 7.18 1.76
C GLY A 83 15.01 8.46 2.60
N SER A 84 13.77 8.86 2.89
CA SER A 84 13.51 9.86 3.92
C SER A 84 13.77 9.23 5.30
N PRO A 85 14.58 9.86 6.18
CA PRO A 85 14.90 9.29 7.49
C PRO A 85 13.64 9.02 8.33
N GLY A 86 13.60 7.87 9.00
CA GLY A 86 12.54 7.51 9.94
C GLY A 86 11.31 6.85 9.32
N PHE A 87 11.34 6.54 8.01
CA PHE A 87 10.30 5.80 7.31
C PHE A 87 10.64 4.31 7.13
N GLU A 88 11.80 3.87 7.62
CA GLU A 88 12.26 2.48 7.48
C GLU A 88 11.34 1.52 8.25
N GLY A 89 10.76 0.55 7.53
CA GLY A 89 9.90 -0.49 8.14
C GLY A 89 8.52 -0.01 8.61
N CYS A 90 8.14 1.24 8.31
CA CYS A 90 6.92 1.87 8.81
C CYS A 90 5.62 1.46 8.11
N GLY A 91 5.69 0.60 7.10
CA GLY A 91 4.50 0.11 6.37
C GLY A 91 3.94 1.09 5.33
N VAL A 92 4.75 2.04 4.87
CA VAL A 92 4.42 3.02 3.82
C VAL A 92 4.98 2.63 2.44
N SER A 93 5.00 1.34 2.13
CA SER A 93 5.38 0.85 0.78
C SER A 93 6.83 1.13 0.36
N SER A 94 7.77 1.13 1.31
CA SER A 94 9.19 1.41 1.05
C SER A 94 9.87 0.39 0.11
N SER A 95 9.37 -0.84 -0.01
CA SER A 95 9.92 -1.85 -0.92
C SER A 95 9.57 -1.57 -2.39
N ALA A 96 8.29 -1.32 -2.68
CA ALA A 96 7.82 -0.94 -4.02
C ALA A 96 8.47 0.36 -4.51
N ALA A 97 8.66 1.34 -3.62
CA ALA A 97 9.34 2.59 -3.98
C ALA A 97 10.78 2.35 -4.49
N VAL A 98 11.50 1.41 -3.85
CA VAL A 98 12.87 1.07 -4.24
C VAL A 98 12.90 0.25 -5.53
N GLY A 99 12.00 -0.71 -5.69
CA GLY A 99 11.89 -1.48 -6.93
C GLY A 99 11.54 -0.60 -8.13
N VAL A 100 10.55 0.29 -8.00
CA VAL A 100 10.21 1.30 -9.02
C VAL A 100 11.39 2.24 -9.31
N ALA A 101 12.12 2.70 -8.30
CA ALA A 101 13.28 3.56 -8.52
C ALA A 101 14.36 2.87 -9.37
N PHE A 102 14.64 1.58 -9.11
CA PHE A 102 15.58 0.81 -9.94
C PHE A 102 15.07 0.56 -11.36
N LEU A 103 13.77 0.30 -11.53
CA LEU A 103 13.17 0.17 -12.87
C LEU A 103 13.37 1.45 -13.68
N LEU A 104 12.94 2.60 -13.14
CA LEU A 104 13.06 3.90 -13.83
C LEU A 104 14.52 4.27 -14.13
N ALA A 105 15.45 3.96 -13.24
CA ALA A 105 16.88 4.21 -13.45
C ALA A 105 17.47 3.33 -14.56
N LEU A 106 17.18 2.03 -14.55
CA LEU A 106 17.63 1.10 -15.58
C LEU A 106 17.02 1.43 -16.95
N GLU A 107 15.74 1.79 -16.97
CA GLU A 107 15.04 2.25 -18.18
C GLU A 107 15.70 3.48 -18.76
N HIS A 108 15.95 4.49 -17.92
CA HIS A 108 16.60 5.72 -18.35
C HIS A 108 18.01 5.46 -18.89
N ALA A 109 18.85 4.73 -18.16
CA ALA A 109 20.22 4.41 -18.55
C ALA A 109 20.31 3.61 -19.85
N ASN A 110 19.26 2.84 -20.19
CA ASN A 110 19.22 2.01 -21.38
C ASN A 110 18.33 2.57 -22.50
N GLY A 111 17.80 3.79 -22.35
CA GLY A 111 16.92 4.43 -23.33
C GLY A 111 15.62 3.64 -23.59
N LEU A 112 15.15 2.90 -22.60
CA LEU A 112 13.92 2.09 -22.69
C LEU A 112 12.70 2.99 -22.50
N LYS A 113 11.60 2.62 -23.18
CA LYS A 113 10.30 3.26 -23.00
C LYS A 113 9.34 2.21 -22.45
N VAL A 114 9.18 2.19 -21.14
CA VAL A 114 8.27 1.28 -20.45
C VAL A 114 7.09 2.09 -19.92
N SER A 115 5.88 1.55 -20.07
CA SER A 115 4.67 2.24 -19.59
C SER A 115 4.52 2.09 -18.08
N ALA A 116 3.85 3.05 -17.41
CA ALA A 116 3.56 2.94 -15.98
C ALA A 116 2.83 1.64 -15.63
N SER A 117 1.86 1.20 -16.46
CA SER A 117 1.15 -0.07 -16.28
C SER A 117 2.05 -1.29 -16.39
N GLU A 118 3.09 -1.23 -17.21
CA GLU A 118 4.07 -2.31 -17.31
C GLU A 118 5.05 -2.27 -16.13
N ASN A 119 5.45 -1.09 -15.66
CA ASN A 119 6.28 -0.93 -14.46
C ASN A 119 5.59 -1.43 -13.18
N ILE A 120 4.28 -1.23 -13.06
CA ILE A 120 3.43 -1.85 -12.04
C ILE A 120 3.58 -3.38 -12.04
N GLU A 121 3.53 -4.02 -13.21
CA GLU A 121 3.68 -5.47 -13.30
C GLU A 121 5.13 -5.92 -13.10
N LEU A 122 6.11 -5.18 -13.60
CA LEU A 122 7.52 -5.46 -13.39
C LEU A 122 7.87 -5.42 -11.89
N ASP A 123 7.44 -4.40 -11.17
CA ASP A 123 7.68 -4.28 -9.74
C ASP A 123 6.96 -5.40 -8.95
N ARG A 124 5.74 -5.74 -9.36
CA ARG A 124 5.05 -6.93 -8.81
C ARG A 124 5.88 -8.21 -8.98
N LEU A 125 6.56 -8.38 -10.11
CA LEU A 125 7.42 -9.55 -10.37
C LEU A 125 8.68 -9.52 -9.50
N ILE A 126 9.27 -8.35 -9.27
CA ILE A 126 10.40 -8.19 -8.32
C ILE A 126 9.98 -8.71 -6.95
N GLU A 127 8.85 -8.23 -6.43
CA GLU A 127 8.44 -8.57 -5.06
C GLU A 127 7.95 -10.03 -4.96
N ASN A 128 7.16 -10.52 -5.92
CA ASN A 128 6.58 -11.87 -5.87
C ASN A 128 7.53 -12.99 -6.26
N GLU A 129 8.26 -12.84 -7.37
CA GLU A 129 9.09 -13.92 -7.89
C GLU A 129 10.50 -13.90 -7.30
N TYR A 130 11.07 -12.70 -7.09
CA TYR A 130 12.46 -12.57 -6.67
C TYR A 130 12.59 -12.47 -5.15
N LEU A 131 11.75 -11.69 -4.48
CA LEU A 131 11.80 -11.50 -3.02
C LEU A 131 10.87 -12.45 -2.25
N GLY A 132 9.98 -13.17 -2.94
CA GLY A 132 9.02 -14.10 -2.34
C GLY A 132 7.92 -13.43 -1.51
N LEU A 133 7.73 -12.12 -1.68
CA LEU A 133 6.66 -11.34 -1.05
C LEU A 133 5.38 -11.49 -1.86
N ARG A 134 4.27 -11.86 -1.20
CA ARG A 134 2.98 -11.94 -1.88
C ARG A 134 2.17 -10.67 -1.66
N ASN A 135 2.49 -9.64 -2.42
CA ASN A 135 1.83 -8.34 -2.38
C ASN A 135 1.12 -7.99 -3.71
N GLY A 136 0.19 -7.04 -3.63
CA GLY A 136 -0.74 -6.69 -4.69
C GLY A 136 -0.18 -5.58 -5.56
N ILE A 137 -1.05 -4.94 -6.36
CA ILE A 137 -0.61 -3.86 -7.25
C ILE A 137 -0.70 -2.45 -6.64
N LEU A 138 -1.34 -2.30 -5.48
CA LEU A 138 -1.69 -0.97 -4.97
C LEU A 138 -0.47 -0.08 -4.77
N ASP A 139 0.55 -0.59 -4.10
CA ASP A 139 1.70 0.20 -3.66
C ASP A 139 2.43 0.80 -4.86
N GLN A 140 2.80 -0.05 -5.82
CA GLN A 140 3.46 0.37 -7.06
C GLN A 140 2.53 1.17 -7.98
N SER A 141 1.22 0.88 -7.99
CA SER A 141 0.25 1.72 -8.69
C SER A 141 0.14 3.12 -8.09
N ALA A 142 0.13 3.25 -6.76
CA ALA A 142 0.11 4.55 -6.10
C ALA A 142 1.39 5.33 -6.45
N ILE A 143 2.56 4.68 -6.39
CA ILE A 143 3.84 5.31 -6.74
C ILE A 143 3.86 5.81 -8.19
N LEU A 144 3.34 5.03 -9.14
CA LEU A 144 3.46 5.31 -10.58
C LEU A 144 2.29 6.10 -11.18
N LEU A 145 1.12 6.14 -10.54
CA LEU A 145 -0.11 6.72 -11.12
C LEU A 145 -0.66 7.91 -10.33
N SER A 146 -0.05 8.27 -9.19
CA SER A 146 -0.54 9.37 -8.36
C SER A 146 -0.35 10.73 -9.01
N LYS A 147 -1.21 11.65 -8.61
CA LYS A 147 -1.09 13.07 -8.89
C LYS A 147 -1.42 13.87 -7.64
N ARG A 148 -0.65 14.93 -7.40
CA ARG A 148 -0.86 15.84 -6.28
C ARG A 148 -2.30 16.36 -6.26
N HIS A 149 -2.91 16.37 -5.08
CA HIS A 149 -4.29 16.77 -4.76
C HIS A 149 -5.40 15.96 -5.45
N CYS A 150 -5.06 14.87 -6.15
CA CYS A 150 -6.04 13.90 -6.64
C CYS A 150 -6.19 12.74 -5.67
N LEU A 151 -7.27 11.98 -5.85
CA LEU A 151 -7.40 10.63 -5.32
C LEU A 151 -7.28 9.64 -6.48
N THR A 152 -6.35 8.69 -6.40
CA THR A 152 -6.26 7.62 -7.38
C THR A 152 -7.16 6.46 -6.99
N ALA A 153 -8.21 6.21 -7.79
CA ALA A 153 -9.06 5.05 -7.67
C ALA A 153 -8.54 3.93 -8.58
N ILE A 154 -8.26 2.75 -8.03
CA ILE A 154 -7.68 1.63 -8.79
C ILE A 154 -8.62 0.43 -8.69
N HIS A 155 -9.06 -0.08 -9.84
CA HIS A 155 -9.79 -1.33 -9.91
C HIS A 155 -8.78 -2.49 -9.97
N CYS A 156 -8.49 -3.15 -8.85
CA CYS A 156 -7.37 -4.11 -8.81
C CYS A 156 -7.53 -5.35 -9.72
N LYS A 157 -8.75 -5.71 -10.13
CA LYS A 157 -9.00 -6.79 -11.10
C LYS A 157 -8.69 -6.40 -12.55
N SER A 158 -9.33 -5.35 -13.07
CA SER A 158 -9.14 -4.89 -14.44
C SER A 158 -7.83 -4.11 -14.60
N ARG A 159 -7.27 -3.62 -13.49
CA ARG A 159 -6.12 -2.69 -13.41
C ARG A 159 -6.40 -1.31 -14.00
N GLU A 160 -7.67 -1.02 -14.27
CA GLU A 160 -8.10 0.32 -14.65
C GLU A 160 -7.92 1.27 -13.47
N HIS A 161 -7.55 2.50 -13.77
CA HIS A 161 -7.40 3.54 -12.78
C HIS A 161 -8.06 4.83 -13.23
N GLU A 162 -8.51 5.62 -12.27
CA GLU A 162 -9.12 6.92 -12.49
C GLU A 162 -8.57 7.91 -11.47
N MET A 163 -8.23 9.11 -11.94
CA MET A 163 -7.89 10.23 -11.06
C MET A 163 -9.14 11.02 -10.72
N ILE A 164 -9.55 10.96 -9.46
CA ILE A 164 -10.69 11.72 -8.95
C ILE A 164 -10.20 13.09 -8.48
N LYS A 165 -10.59 14.13 -9.23
CA LYS A 165 -10.28 15.52 -8.91
C LYS A 165 -11.39 16.11 -8.02
N PRO A 166 -11.05 16.69 -6.85
CA PRO A 166 -12.00 17.40 -6.02
C PRO A 166 -12.30 18.81 -6.60
N PRO A 167 -13.34 19.52 -6.12
CA PRO A 167 -13.70 20.84 -6.66
C PRO A 167 -12.62 21.92 -6.53
N TRP A 168 -11.75 21.81 -5.53
CA TRP A 168 -10.62 22.71 -5.26
C TRP A 168 -9.32 22.30 -5.95
N TYR A 169 -9.35 21.28 -6.82
CA TYR A 169 -8.15 20.78 -7.51
C TYR A 169 -7.37 21.89 -8.24
N GLU A 170 -8.07 22.73 -9.01
CA GLU A 170 -7.45 23.81 -9.80
C GLU A 170 -6.87 24.94 -8.94
N GLN A 171 -7.29 25.05 -7.69
CA GLN A 171 -6.78 26.05 -6.74
C GLN A 171 -5.45 25.63 -6.12
N ASN A 172 -5.02 24.38 -6.36
CA ASN A 172 -3.83 23.77 -5.77
C ASN A 172 -3.78 23.86 -4.23
N GLU A 173 -4.97 23.92 -3.60
CA GLU A 173 -5.15 24.01 -2.16
C GLU A 173 -6.24 23.02 -1.74
N GLY A 174 -5.90 22.06 -0.89
CA GLY A 174 -6.82 21.00 -0.45
C GLY A 174 -7.68 21.37 0.76
N GLY A 175 -7.32 22.40 1.53
CA GLY A 175 -7.88 22.64 2.86
C GLY A 175 -7.62 21.53 3.88
N TYR A 176 -6.84 20.50 3.52
CA TYR A 176 -6.47 19.37 4.37
C TYR A 176 -4.96 19.09 4.31
N LYS A 177 -4.47 18.34 5.29
CA LYS A 177 -3.18 17.66 5.28
C LYS A 177 -3.38 16.18 5.60
N ILE A 178 -2.35 15.40 5.30
CA ILE A 178 -2.25 13.99 5.66
C ILE A 178 -1.30 13.91 6.86
N LEU A 179 -1.81 13.45 8.00
CA LEU A 179 -1.02 13.21 9.20
C LEU A 179 -0.75 11.71 9.33
N LEU A 180 0.52 11.32 9.19
CA LEU A 180 1.00 9.99 9.52
C LEU A 180 1.45 9.97 10.97
N ALA A 181 1.18 8.86 11.65
CA ALA A 181 1.76 8.61 12.97
C ALA A 181 2.25 7.17 13.06
N PHE A 182 3.47 6.99 13.56
CA PHE A 182 4.15 5.69 13.60
C PHE A 182 3.93 5.02 14.96
N SER A 183 3.63 3.72 14.95
CA SER A 183 3.42 2.99 16.21
C SER A 183 4.72 2.62 16.93
N GLY A 184 5.86 2.67 16.25
CA GLY A 184 7.14 2.13 16.77
C GLY A 184 7.23 0.61 16.71
N LEU A 185 6.16 -0.10 16.33
CA LEU A 185 6.19 -1.54 16.15
C LEU A 185 6.77 -1.87 14.75
N GLN A 186 8.02 -2.33 14.70
CA GLN A 186 8.70 -2.69 13.44
C GLN A 186 8.47 -4.15 13.03
N HIS A 187 8.25 -5.05 13.98
CA HIS A 187 7.96 -6.47 13.72
C HIS A 187 6.56 -6.83 14.17
N ALA A 188 5.86 -7.64 13.39
CA ALA A 188 4.58 -8.18 13.82
C ALA A 188 4.80 -9.07 15.06
N LEU A 189 3.94 -8.94 16.07
CA LEU A 189 3.96 -9.83 17.23
C LEU A 189 3.74 -11.27 16.73
N SER A 190 4.76 -12.10 16.89
CA SER A 190 4.90 -13.46 16.35
C SER A 190 3.89 -14.48 16.87
N SER A 191 2.92 -14.05 17.69
CA SER A 191 1.95 -14.90 18.37
C SER A 191 0.60 -15.06 17.64
N LYS A 192 0.32 -14.31 16.56
CA LYS A 192 -0.92 -14.46 15.78
C LYS A 192 -0.64 -14.89 14.34
N PRO A 193 -1.41 -15.84 13.78
CA PRO A 193 -1.37 -16.13 12.35
C PRO A 193 -1.75 -14.85 11.59
N GLY A 194 -0.74 -14.20 11.00
CA GLY A 194 -0.80 -12.83 10.49
C GLY A 194 -1.53 -12.70 9.15
N TYR A 195 -0.95 -11.92 8.24
CA TYR A 195 -1.54 -11.57 6.95
C TYR A 195 -2.02 -12.78 6.10
N ASN A 196 -1.21 -13.85 6.00
CA ASN A 196 -1.52 -15.01 5.17
C ASN A 196 -2.74 -15.82 5.64
N LEU A 197 -3.03 -15.83 6.95
CA LEU A 197 -4.23 -16.51 7.42
C LEU A 197 -5.48 -15.80 6.90
N ARG A 198 -5.49 -14.47 6.96
CA ARG A 198 -6.63 -13.68 6.54
C ARG A 198 -6.94 -13.85 5.06
N VAL A 199 -5.89 -14.03 4.26
CA VAL A 199 -5.98 -14.39 2.86
C VAL A 199 -6.73 -15.72 2.67
N THR A 200 -6.31 -16.76 3.39
CA THR A 200 -6.95 -18.08 3.37
C THR A 200 -8.41 -18.02 3.82
N GLU A 201 -8.71 -17.34 4.93
CA GLU A 201 -10.08 -17.16 5.44
C GLU A 201 -11.01 -16.55 4.37
N CYS A 202 -10.49 -15.65 3.55
CA CYS A 202 -11.31 -15.01 2.51
C CYS A 202 -11.49 -15.87 1.27
N GLN A 203 -10.50 -16.68 0.92
CA GLN A 203 -10.64 -17.68 -0.13
C GLN A 203 -11.69 -18.73 0.26
N GLU A 204 -11.68 -19.15 1.53
CA GLU A 204 -12.65 -20.10 2.07
C GLU A 204 -14.07 -19.51 2.07
N ALA A 205 -14.23 -18.28 2.58
CA ALA A 205 -15.51 -17.57 2.52
C ALA A 205 -16.02 -17.43 1.07
N ALA A 206 -15.15 -17.06 0.13
CA ALA A 206 -15.50 -16.96 -1.28
C ALA A 206 -15.90 -18.32 -1.88
N ALA A 207 -15.22 -19.41 -1.51
CA ALA A 207 -15.52 -20.75 -2.00
C ALA A 207 -16.93 -21.19 -1.59
N ILE A 208 -17.32 -20.91 -0.34
CA ILE A 208 -18.65 -21.21 0.20
C ILE A 208 -19.72 -20.41 -0.58
N LEU A 209 -19.54 -19.10 -0.68
CA LEU A 209 -20.50 -18.21 -1.36
C LEU A 209 -20.65 -18.56 -2.85
N LEU A 210 -19.54 -18.78 -3.56
CA LEU A 210 -19.57 -19.15 -4.99
C LEU A 210 -20.21 -20.51 -5.22
N ARG A 211 -19.98 -21.49 -4.34
CA ARG A 211 -20.63 -22.80 -4.43
C ARG A 211 -22.14 -22.70 -4.20
N ALA A 212 -22.56 -21.90 -3.22
CA ALA A 212 -23.98 -21.65 -2.95
C ALA A 212 -24.68 -20.98 -4.14
N ALA A 213 -23.98 -20.09 -4.86
CA ALA A 213 -24.46 -19.46 -6.09
C ALA A 213 -24.34 -20.36 -7.34
N GLY A 214 -23.91 -21.63 -7.22
CA GLY A 214 -23.75 -22.55 -8.35
C GLY A 214 -22.54 -22.26 -9.26
N ARG A 215 -21.62 -21.39 -8.84
CA ARG A 215 -20.45 -20.92 -9.61
C ARG A 215 -19.12 -21.29 -8.95
N GLY A 216 -19.00 -22.53 -8.48
CA GLY A 216 -17.77 -23.04 -7.86
C GLY A 216 -16.53 -22.74 -8.72
N SER A 217 -15.43 -22.33 -8.07
CA SER A 217 -14.19 -21.90 -8.73
C SER A 217 -12.97 -22.56 -8.11
N ASN A 218 -11.97 -22.87 -8.94
CA ASN A 218 -10.66 -23.35 -8.51
C ASN A 218 -9.79 -22.20 -7.93
N GLU A 219 -10.16 -20.96 -8.19
CA GLU A 219 -9.56 -19.76 -7.59
C GLU A 219 -10.65 -18.90 -6.93
N PRO A 220 -11.16 -19.31 -5.75
CA PRO A 220 -12.21 -18.59 -5.06
C PRO A 220 -11.67 -17.27 -4.47
N ARG A 221 -12.27 -16.15 -4.87
CA ARG A 221 -11.97 -14.81 -4.36
C ARG A 221 -13.25 -14.03 -4.14
N LEU A 222 -13.28 -13.20 -3.10
CA LEU A 222 -14.50 -12.46 -2.73
C LEU A 222 -14.98 -11.49 -3.82
N CYS A 223 -14.10 -10.90 -4.64
CA CYS A 223 -14.51 -10.11 -5.82
C CYS A 223 -15.29 -10.86 -6.89
N ASN A 224 -15.17 -12.19 -6.92
CA ASN A 224 -15.87 -13.00 -7.91
C ASN A 224 -17.31 -13.26 -7.45
N VAL A 225 -17.65 -12.90 -6.21
CA VAL A 225 -18.98 -12.91 -5.63
C VAL A 225 -19.56 -11.51 -5.78
N THR A 226 -20.75 -11.41 -6.36
CA THR A 226 -21.51 -10.17 -6.48
C THR A 226 -22.13 -9.78 -5.14
N SER A 227 -22.48 -8.50 -4.98
CA SER A 227 -23.19 -8.05 -3.76
C SER A 227 -24.49 -8.80 -3.52
N ASP A 228 -25.25 -9.11 -4.58
CA ASP A 228 -26.52 -9.85 -4.47
C ASP A 228 -26.31 -11.29 -3.99
N GLU A 229 -25.29 -11.97 -4.52
CA GLU A 229 -24.94 -13.33 -4.07
C GLU A 229 -24.42 -13.34 -2.64
N TYR A 230 -23.66 -12.31 -2.24
CA TYR A 230 -23.25 -12.15 -0.85
C TYR A 230 -24.46 -11.98 0.05
N GLU A 231 -25.38 -11.05 -0.25
CA GLU A 231 -26.58 -10.84 0.57
C GLU A 231 -27.47 -12.09 0.64
N ALA A 232 -27.61 -12.82 -0.46
CA ALA A 232 -28.38 -14.06 -0.50
C ALA A 232 -27.78 -15.22 0.32
N HIS A 233 -26.45 -15.26 0.44
CA HIS A 233 -25.74 -16.43 0.99
C HIS A 233 -24.85 -16.14 2.20
N LYS A 234 -24.74 -14.89 2.67
CA LYS A 234 -23.88 -14.53 3.81
C LYS A 234 -24.22 -15.25 5.10
N GLY A 235 -25.48 -15.67 5.27
CA GLY A 235 -25.92 -16.47 6.41
C GLY A 235 -25.30 -17.88 6.49
N LEU A 236 -24.61 -18.34 5.42
CA LEU A 236 -23.85 -19.59 5.42
C LEU A 236 -22.44 -19.43 6.01
N LEU A 237 -21.97 -18.20 6.19
CA LEU A 237 -20.66 -17.92 6.77
C LEU A 237 -20.80 -17.79 8.28
N GLU A 238 -19.87 -18.40 9.02
CA GLU A 238 -19.82 -18.34 10.48
C GLU A 238 -18.46 -17.83 10.97
N GLY A 239 -18.43 -17.36 12.22
CA GLY A 239 -17.21 -16.96 12.91
C GLY A 239 -16.36 -15.95 12.11
N ASP A 240 -15.08 -16.26 11.95
CA ASP A 240 -14.13 -15.37 11.29
C ASP A 240 -14.40 -15.21 9.79
N LEU A 241 -14.93 -16.24 9.12
CA LEU A 241 -15.25 -16.17 7.69
C LEU A 241 -16.33 -15.11 7.41
N ALA A 242 -17.36 -15.08 8.25
CA ALA A 242 -18.41 -14.07 8.18
C ALA A 242 -17.84 -12.66 8.36
N LYS A 243 -17.00 -12.47 9.38
CA LYS A 243 -16.33 -11.19 9.64
C LYS A 243 -15.46 -10.76 8.46
N ARG A 244 -14.69 -11.67 7.84
CA ARG A 244 -13.82 -11.30 6.71
C ARG A 244 -14.59 -10.93 5.45
N ALA A 245 -15.68 -11.64 5.17
CA ALA A 245 -16.57 -11.29 4.07
C ALA A 245 -17.23 -9.94 4.32
N GLU A 246 -17.78 -9.71 5.53
CA GLU A 246 -18.35 -8.42 5.94
C GLU A 246 -17.34 -7.28 5.79
N HIS A 247 -16.08 -7.48 6.21
CA HIS A 247 -15.03 -6.50 5.97
C HIS A 247 -14.87 -6.17 4.48
N PHE A 248 -14.75 -7.19 3.62
CA PHE A 248 -14.54 -7.01 2.19
C PHE A 248 -15.69 -6.25 1.51
N PHE A 249 -16.93 -6.69 1.69
CA PHE A 249 -18.08 -6.07 1.02
C PHE A 249 -18.36 -4.67 1.55
N SER A 250 -18.28 -4.47 2.88
CA SER A 250 -18.46 -3.15 3.46
C SER A 250 -17.32 -2.18 3.13
N GLU A 251 -16.08 -2.67 2.97
CA GLU A 251 -14.95 -1.83 2.54
C GLU A 251 -15.09 -1.40 1.09
N ASN A 252 -15.52 -2.28 0.19
CA ASN A 252 -15.81 -1.91 -1.20
C ASN A 252 -16.87 -0.82 -1.29
N ALA A 253 -17.97 -0.97 -0.53
CA ALA A 253 -19.00 0.05 -0.45
C ALA A 253 -18.45 1.39 0.07
N ARG A 254 -17.60 1.36 1.10
CA ARG A 254 -16.92 2.56 1.63
C ARG A 254 -15.97 3.20 0.62
N VAL A 255 -15.32 2.43 -0.25
CA VAL A 255 -14.45 2.97 -1.30
C VAL A 255 -15.26 3.78 -2.30
N PHE A 256 -16.37 3.24 -2.83
CA PHE A 256 -17.24 3.99 -3.74
C PHE A 256 -17.86 5.23 -3.08
N ALA A 257 -18.35 5.10 -1.84
CA ALA A 257 -18.85 6.24 -1.08
C ALA A 257 -17.76 7.31 -0.89
N GLY A 258 -16.53 6.88 -0.62
CA GLY A 258 -15.37 7.74 -0.44
C GLY A 258 -14.95 8.46 -1.73
N ILE A 259 -15.02 7.80 -2.88
CA ILE A 259 -14.81 8.44 -4.19
C ILE A 259 -15.87 9.55 -4.39
N GLY A 260 -17.14 9.26 -4.09
CA GLY A 260 -18.21 10.26 -4.17
C GLY A 260 -17.99 11.44 -3.21
N ALA A 261 -17.61 11.18 -1.96
CA ALA A 261 -17.31 12.23 -0.99
C ALA A 261 -16.14 13.12 -1.44
N TRP A 262 -15.05 12.50 -1.92
CA TRP A 262 -13.89 13.23 -2.45
C TRP A 262 -14.24 14.09 -3.66
N SER A 263 -14.99 13.53 -4.62
CA SER A 263 -15.39 14.22 -5.85
C SER A 263 -16.25 15.45 -5.58
N ARG A 264 -17.09 15.43 -4.54
CA ARG A 264 -17.90 16.58 -4.11
C ARG A 264 -17.16 17.52 -3.17
N GLY A 265 -15.96 17.14 -2.73
CA GLY A 265 -15.23 17.92 -1.77
C GLY A 265 -15.78 17.86 -0.34
N ASP A 266 -16.33 16.73 0.06
CA ASP A 266 -16.84 16.49 1.40
C ASP A 266 -15.77 15.81 2.27
N LEU A 267 -14.80 16.60 2.76
CA LEU A 267 -13.72 16.10 3.63
C LEU A 267 -14.24 15.50 4.95
N PRO A 268 -15.25 16.06 5.64
CA PRO A 268 -15.84 15.44 6.82
C PRO A 268 -16.39 14.04 6.54
N GLU A 269 -17.17 13.87 5.47
CA GLU A 269 -17.70 12.54 5.11
C GLU A 269 -16.59 11.58 4.69
N PHE A 270 -15.61 12.06 3.91
CA PHE A 270 -14.46 11.24 3.53
C PHE A 270 -13.68 10.74 4.77
N GLY A 271 -13.41 11.62 5.73
CA GLY A 271 -12.79 11.27 7.00
C GLY A 271 -13.63 10.30 7.83
N ARG A 272 -14.95 10.52 7.92
CA ARG A 272 -15.87 9.59 8.59
C ARG A 272 -15.78 8.18 7.99
N LEU A 273 -15.76 8.07 6.67
CA LEU A 273 -15.60 6.79 5.95
C LEU A 273 -14.22 6.16 6.18
N MET A 274 -13.15 6.97 6.26
CA MET A 274 -11.82 6.48 6.65
C MET A 274 -11.85 5.86 8.05
N SER A 275 -12.46 6.54 9.03
CA SER A 275 -12.57 6.04 10.40
C SER A 275 -13.39 4.74 10.48
N GLN A 276 -14.49 4.65 9.73
CA GLN A 276 -15.30 3.42 9.63
C GLN A 276 -14.52 2.26 9.02
N SER A 277 -13.69 2.52 8.01
CA SER A 277 -12.78 1.51 7.49
C SER A 277 -11.79 1.04 8.56
N GLY A 278 -11.17 1.97 9.29
CA GLY A 278 -10.27 1.63 10.40
C GLY A 278 -10.95 0.76 11.47
N LEU A 279 -12.21 1.05 11.82
CA LEU A 279 -12.99 0.21 12.73
C LEU A 279 -13.23 -1.19 12.15
N SER A 280 -13.56 -1.29 10.86
CA SER A 280 -13.73 -2.59 10.20
C SER A 280 -12.42 -3.39 10.17
N SER A 281 -11.27 -2.74 9.93
CA SER A 281 -9.96 -3.38 10.02
C SER A 281 -9.66 -3.96 11.41
N ILE A 282 -10.19 -3.33 12.47
CA ILE A 282 -10.01 -3.79 13.85
C ILE A 282 -10.98 -4.93 14.19
N TYR A 283 -12.27 -4.74 13.96
CA TYR A 283 -13.31 -5.65 14.47
C TYR A 283 -13.70 -6.76 13.49
N ASN A 284 -13.76 -6.46 12.19
CA ASN A 284 -14.16 -7.44 11.18
C ASN A 284 -12.93 -8.12 10.57
N TYR A 285 -11.85 -7.38 10.39
CA TYR A 285 -10.63 -7.92 9.79
C TYR A 285 -9.57 -8.35 10.80
N GLU A 286 -9.65 -7.87 12.03
CA GLU A 286 -8.78 -8.25 13.14
C GLU A 286 -7.29 -8.20 12.77
N CYS A 287 -6.88 -7.11 12.10
CA CYS A 287 -5.48 -6.79 11.81
C CYS A 287 -4.89 -5.71 12.72
N GLY A 288 -5.61 -5.31 13.78
CA GLY A 288 -5.09 -4.41 14.80
C GLY A 288 -4.18 -5.10 15.81
N CYS A 289 -3.24 -4.33 16.36
CA CYS A 289 -2.52 -4.64 17.60
C CYS A 289 -2.67 -3.47 18.57
N GLU A 290 -2.49 -3.71 19.88
CA GLU A 290 -2.79 -2.72 20.91
C GLU A 290 -2.14 -1.34 20.67
N PRO A 291 -0.83 -1.22 20.39
CA PRO A 291 -0.22 0.08 20.12
C PRO A 291 -0.84 0.79 18.91
N LEU A 292 -1.15 0.04 17.84
CA LEU A 292 -1.71 0.59 16.61
C LEU A 292 -3.17 1.04 16.81
N VAL A 293 -3.98 0.27 17.55
CA VAL A 293 -5.36 0.63 17.90
C VAL A 293 -5.37 1.90 18.75
N GLN A 294 -4.53 1.96 19.80
CA GLN A 294 -4.41 3.15 20.64
C GLN A 294 -3.98 4.37 19.83
N LEU A 295 -2.99 4.23 18.94
CA LEU A 295 -2.54 5.32 18.09
C LEU A 295 -3.65 5.84 17.16
N ARG A 296 -4.43 4.94 16.54
CA ARG A 296 -5.59 5.31 15.73
C ARG A 296 -6.62 6.07 16.54
N ASP A 297 -6.95 5.58 17.74
CA ASP A 297 -7.95 6.21 18.61
C ASP A 297 -7.48 7.59 19.10
N ILE A 298 -6.18 7.76 19.35
CA ILE A 298 -5.56 9.06 19.67
C ILE A 298 -5.68 10.02 18.47
N LEU A 299 -5.29 9.58 17.27
CA LEU A 299 -5.44 10.37 16.04
C LEU A 299 -6.89 10.82 15.81
N ALA A 300 -7.85 9.90 15.98
CA ALA A 300 -9.27 10.20 15.77
C ALA A 300 -9.84 11.24 16.75
N ARG A 301 -9.17 11.49 17.88
CA ARG A 301 -9.53 12.51 18.87
C ARG A 301 -8.74 13.81 18.72
N ALA A 302 -7.75 13.85 17.84
CA ALA A 302 -6.88 15.01 17.69
C ALA A 302 -7.65 16.19 17.05
N PRO A 303 -7.34 17.44 17.42
CA PRO A 303 -8.01 18.62 16.89
C PRO A 303 -7.98 18.69 15.36
N GLY A 304 -9.13 18.96 14.73
CA GLY A 304 -9.23 19.13 13.28
C GLY A 304 -9.09 17.85 12.45
N VAL A 305 -8.95 16.66 13.07
CA VAL A 305 -8.95 15.39 12.34
C VAL A 305 -10.36 15.04 11.87
N TYR A 306 -10.53 14.89 10.55
CA TYR A 306 -11.77 14.42 9.93
C TYR A 306 -11.93 12.90 10.11
N GLY A 307 -10.82 12.15 10.10
CA GLY A 307 -10.84 10.74 10.41
C GLY A 307 -9.48 10.06 10.28
N ALA A 308 -9.37 8.86 10.85
CA ALA A 308 -8.11 8.14 10.97
C ALA A 308 -8.28 6.61 10.83
N ARG A 309 -7.31 5.96 10.20
CA ARG A 309 -7.26 4.49 10.04
C ARG A 309 -5.83 3.97 10.04
N PHE A 310 -5.68 2.65 10.03
CA PHE A 310 -4.38 2.03 9.75
C PHE A 310 -3.95 2.29 8.31
N CYS A 311 -2.65 2.39 8.10
CA CYS A 311 -2.03 2.39 6.78
C CYS A 311 -1.37 1.02 6.54
N GLY A 312 -1.45 0.53 5.30
CA GLY A 312 -0.90 -0.78 4.92
C GLY A 312 -1.64 -1.98 5.54
N ALA A 313 -0.92 -3.10 5.65
CA ALA A 313 -1.48 -4.41 6.03
C ALA A 313 -1.98 -4.51 7.49
N GLY A 314 -1.65 -3.54 8.35
CA GLY A 314 -1.86 -3.62 9.79
C GLY A 314 -0.82 -4.49 10.49
N PHE A 315 -1.16 -4.97 11.69
CA PHE A 315 -0.33 -5.74 12.64
C PHE A 315 0.90 -5.01 13.20
N ARG A 316 1.37 -3.99 12.48
CA ARG A 316 2.50 -3.10 12.77
C ARG A 316 2.35 -1.79 11.98
N GLY A 317 3.36 -0.93 12.01
CA GLY A 317 3.48 0.19 11.08
C GLY A 317 2.86 1.48 11.58
N CYS A 318 2.09 2.17 10.74
CA CYS A 318 1.56 3.50 11.02
C CYS A 318 0.05 3.61 10.85
N CYS A 319 -0.48 4.69 11.40
CA CYS A 319 -1.82 5.17 11.14
C CYS A 319 -1.75 6.42 10.26
N VAL A 320 -2.82 6.65 9.49
CA VAL A 320 -2.99 7.83 8.65
C VAL A 320 -4.28 8.53 9.04
N ALA A 321 -4.22 9.86 9.10
CA ALA A 321 -5.36 10.73 9.34
C ALA A 321 -5.49 11.82 8.28
N LEU A 322 -6.72 12.18 7.96
CA LEU A 322 -7.06 13.39 7.21
C LEU A 322 -7.34 14.50 8.21
N VAL A 323 -6.61 15.60 8.15
CA VAL A 323 -6.69 16.71 9.11
C VAL A 323 -6.91 18.03 8.38
N ALA A 324 -7.67 18.95 8.97
CA ALA A 324 -7.79 20.31 8.46
C ALA A 324 -6.42 20.99 8.43
N ALA A 325 -6.10 21.69 7.32
CA ALA A 325 -4.75 22.20 7.09
C ALA A 325 -4.30 23.21 8.15
N ASP A 326 -5.21 24.04 8.65
CA ASP A 326 -5.01 25.04 9.70
C ASP A 326 -4.85 24.44 11.11
N ARG A 327 -5.23 23.17 11.30
CA ARG A 327 -5.13 22.43 12.56
C ARG A 327 -4.03 21.38 12.56
N ALA A 328 -3.35 21.15 11.44
CA ALA A 328 -2.42 20.04 11.28
C ALA A 328 -1.28 20.03 12.32
N GLY A 329 -0.70 21.19 12.63
CA GLY A 329 0.36 21.29 13.65
C GLY A 329 -0.13 21.02 15.07
N GLU A 330 -1.35 21.47 15.41
CA GLU A 330 -1.97 21.19 16.72
C GLU A 330 -2.31 19.70 16.86
N ALA A 331 -2.83 19.10 15.79
CA ALA A 331 -3.12 17.67 15.75
C ALA A 331 -1.84 16.84 15.92
N GLU A 332 -0.78 17.20 15.19
CA GLU A 332 0.52 16.53 15.27
C GLU A 332 1.07 16.52 16.69
N GLU A 333 1.11 17.69 17.34
CA GLU A 333 1.61 17.81 18.71
C GLU A 333 0.74 17.04 19.71
N TYR A 334 -0.58 17.11 19.56
CA TYR A 334 -1.52 16.34 20.38
C TYR A 334 -1.23 14.84 20.29
N VAL A 335 -1.06 14.30 19.08
CA VAL A 335 -0.77 12.86 18.88
C VAL A 335 0.58 12.49 19.46
N ARG A 336 1.62 13.32 19.25
CA ARG A 336 2.95 13.06 19.79
C ARG A 336 2.95 12.95 21.32
N ILE A 337 2.28 13.88 22.00
CA ILE A 337 2.16 13.86 23.47
C ILE A 337 1.35 12.65 23.93
N LYS A 338 0.15 12.46 23.38
CA LYS A 338 -0.77 11.40 23.83
C LYS A 338 -0.28 10.00 23.53
N TYR A 339 0.43 9.81 22.43
CA TYR A 339 1.03 8.51 22.14
C TYR A 339 2.24 8.21 23.02
N LEU A 340 3.06 9.22 23.35
CA LEU A 340 4.14 9.06 24.32
C LEU A 340 3.62 8.68 25.71
N GLU A 341 2.51 9.27 26.15
CA GLU A 341 1.82 8.90 27.40
C GLU A 341 1.30 7.44 27.36
N ALA A 342 0.71 7.02 26.24
CA ALA A 342 0.09 5.70 26.12
C ALA A 342 1.12 4.56 25.89
N GLN A 343 2.20 4.82 25.15
CA GLN A 343 3.19 3.82 24.70
C GLN A 343 4.63 4.35 24.82
N PRO A 344 5.12 4.68 26.04
CA PRO A 344 6.39 5.40 26.23
C PRO A 344 7.62 4.65 25.70
N ALA A 345 7.62 3.31 25.79
CA ALA A 345 8.74 2.49 25.34
C ALA A 345 8.86 2.46 23.80
N LEU A 346 7.74 2.46 23.09
CA LEU A 346 7.72 2.47 21.62
C LEU A 346 7.91 3.89 21.08
N ALA A 347 7.22 4.86 21.65
CA ALA A 347 7.25 6.24 21.20
C ALA A 347 8.61 6.91 21.37
N SER A 348 9.37 6.56 22.42
CA SER A 348 10.71 7.13 22.67
C SER A 348 11.77 6.69 21.65
N GLN A 349 11.51 5.62 20.89
CA GLN A 349 12.40 5.11 19.84
C GLN A 349 12.13 5.75 18.47
N LEU A 350 11.04 6.52 18.35
CA LEU A 350 10.61 7.10 17.09
C LEU A 350 11.29 8.45 16.83
N ASN A 351 11.86 8.60 15.63
CA ASN A 351 12.39 9.86 15.16
C ASN A 351 12.26 9.98 13.63
N PRO A 352 11.21 10.66 13.10
CA PRO A 352 10.11 11.30 13.81
C PRO A 352 9.00 10.32 14.23
N ALA A 353 8.16 10.70 15.21
CA ALA A 353 6.99 9.91 15.64
C ALA A 353 5.73 10.18 14.82
N THR A 354 5.65 11.36 14.22
CA THR A 354 4.54 11.85 13.41
C THR A 354 5.08 12.55 12.19
N TYR A 355 4.24 12.70 11.17
CA TYR A 355 4.62 13.39 9.96
C TYR A 355 3.41 14.00 9.24
N VAL A 356 3.41 15.32 9.07
CA VAL A 356 2.40 16.05 8.29
C VAL A 356 2.89 16.24 6.85
N CYS A 357 2.04 15.91 5.88
CA CYS A 357 2.38 16.02 4.46
C CYS A 357 1.17 16.27 3.56
N ASP A 358 1.46 16.59 2.30
CA ASP A 358 0.50 16.57 1.20
C ASP A 358 0.65 15.29 0.37
N SER A 359 -0.36 15.03 -0.46
CA SER A 359 -0.24 14.11 -1.59
C SER A 359 0.82 14.59 -2.59
N ALA A 360 1.52 13.67 -3.23
CA ALA A 360 2.52 13.93 -4.25
C ALA A 360 2.09 13.48 -5.64
N ASP A 361 2.89 13.91 -6.62
CA ASP A 361 2.88 13.34 -7.95
C ASP A 361 3.55 11.95 -7.97
N HIS A 362 3.37 11.26 -9.09
CA HIS A 362 3.99 9.97 -9.38
C HIS A 362 5.53 10.06 -9.42
N ALA A 363 6.15 8.90 -9.28
CA ALA A 363 7.59 8.74 -9.48
C ALA A 363 8.00 9.18 -10.89
N HIS A 364 9.05 9.99 -10.96
CA HIS A 364 9.60 10.52 -12.20
C HIS A 364 11.11 10.65 -12.09
N VAL A 365 11.78 10.69 -13.24
CA VAL A 365 13.22 10.94 -13.34
C VAL A 365 13.46 12.46 -13.34
N ILE A 366 14.40 12.92 -12.52
CA ILE A 366 14.81 14.34 -12.41
C ILE A 366 16.20 14.49 -13.02
N PHE A 367 16.43 15.59 -13.75
CA PHE A 367 17.68 15.89 -14.46
C PHE A 367 18.43 17.07 -13.84
#